data_AF-A0A941ME41-F1
#
_entry.id   AF-A0A941ME41-F1
#
_cell.length_a   1.000
_cell.length_b   1.000
_cell.length_c   1.000
_cell.angle_alpha   90.00
_cell.angle_beta   90.00
_cell.angle_gamma   90.00
#
_symmetry.space_group_name_H-M   'P 1'
#
loop_
_entity.id
_entity.type
_entity.pdbx_description
1 polymer ?
#
loop_
_entity_poly.entity_id
_entity_poly.type
_entity_poly.pdbx_seq_one_letter_code
_entity_poly.pdbx_strand_id
1 'polypeptide(L)'
;MTYDAYWLGYLAGHADAKTRWMHYFGLFFGQLLGIYGSYAYAWWVGLLICPLSYYLAYLSHEFVEGNSNKPYATRPIWSVVSFFRMMVLEFSGQLSKQLARLTPEHFASEHP
;
A
#
# COMPACT_ATOMS: atom_id res chain seq x y z
N MET A 1 -8.45 -13.75 13.44
CA MET A 1 -8.28 -13.39 12.01
C MET A 1 -7.11 -14.16 11.43
N THR A 2 -7.32 -14.88 10.34
CA THR A 2 -6.27 -15.57 9.56
C THR A 2 -5.52 -14.57 8.66
N TYR A 3 -4.34 -14.92 8.17
CA TYR A 3 -3.62 -14.05 7.23
C TYR A 3 -4.38 -13.86 5.92
N ASP A 4 -5.07 -14.90 5.43
CA ASP A 4 -5.85 -14.79 4.20
C ASP A 4 -7.05 -13.83 4.34
N ALA A 5 -7.75 -13.86 5.47
CA ALA A 5 -8.81 -12.88 5.77
C ALA A 5 -8.26 -11.44 5.82
N TYR A 6 -7.08 -11.26 6.41
CA TYR A 6 -6.43 -9.95 6.43
C TYR A 6 -5.96 -9.51 5.05
N TRP A 7 -5.43 -10.43 4.25
CA TRP A 7 -5.01 -10.17 2.88
C TRP A 7 -6.17 -9.71 2.01
N LEU A 8 -7.34 -10.35 2.12
CA LEU A 8 -8.52 -9.96 1.36
C LEU A 8 -9.08 -8.61 1.81
N GLY A 9 -9.03 -8.30 3.11
CA GLY A 9 -9.30 -6.94 3.61
C GLY A 9 -8.31 -5.94 3.00
N TYR A 10 -7.01 -6.18 3.15
CA TYR A 10 -5.94 -5.34 2.60
C TYR A 10 -6.12 -5.06 1.11
N LEU A 11 -6.45 -6.10 0.34
CA LEU A 11 -6.64 -5.99 -1.09
C LEU A 11 -7.94 -5.25 -1.46
N ALA A 12 -8.99 -5.34 -0.64
CA ALA A 12 -10.21 -4.56 -0.83
C ALA A 12 -9.95 -3.05 -0.68
N GLY A 13 -9.07 -2.65 0.23
CA GLY A 13 -8.64 -1.25 0.37
C GLY A 13 -7.67 -0.73 -0.69
N HIS A 14 -7.29 -1.60 -1.63
CA HIS A 14 -6.36 -1.31 -2.73
C HIS A 14 -6.90 -1.87 -4.06
N ALA A 15 -8.22 -1.95 -4.22
CA ALA A 15 -8.86 -2.48 -5.42
C ALA A 15 -8.70 -1.53 -6.61
N ASP A 16 -8.61 -0.21 -6.38
CA ASP A 16 -8.28 0.75 -7.43
C ASP A 16 -6.79 0.67 -7.81
N ALA A 17 -6.53 0.53 -9.12
CA ALA A 17 -5.17 0.50 -9.66
C ALA A 17 -4.38 1.77 -9.34
N LYS A 18 -5.03 2.94 -9.33
CA LYS A 18 -4.38 4.23 -9.01
C LYS A 18 -3.85 4.23 -7.57
N THR A 19 -4.64 3.76 -6.61
CA THR A 19 -4.21 3.61 -5.21
C THR A 19 -2.99 2.71 -5.09
N ARG A 20 -3.00 1.56 -5.78
CA ARG A 20 -1.85 0.65 -5.80
C ARG A 20 -0.60 1.30 -6.38
N TRP A 21 -0.72 2.00 -7.50
CA TRP A 21 0.41 2.70 -8.10
C TRP A 21 0.95 3.81 -7.19
N MET A 22 0.09 4.60 -6.56
CA MET A 22 0.51 5.59 -5.57
C MET A 22 1.23 4.94 -4.37
N HIS A 23 0.79 3.76 -3.93
CA HIS A 23 1.49 2.97 -2.92
C HIS A 23 2.85 2.47 -3.39
N TYR A 24 2.98 1.93 -4.61
CA TYR A 24 4.28 1.48 -5.13
C TYR A 24 5.26 2.64 -5.25
N PHE A 25 4.82 3.79 -5.78
CA PHE A 25 5.65 4.98 -5.88
C PHE A 25 5.97 5.59 -4.51
N GLY A 26 5.02 5.60 -3.58
CA GLY A 26 5.23 6.16 -2.25
C GLY A 26 6.10 5.28 -1.35
N LEU A 27 5.72 4.02 -1.17
CA LEU A 27 6.31 3.13 -0.16
C LEU A 27 7.49 2.29 -0.65
N PHE A 28 7.68 2.15 -1.97
CA PHE A 28 8.84 1.45 -2.52
C PHE A 28 9.80 2.41 -3.22
N PHE A 29 9.39 3.01 -4.34
CA PHE A 29 10.30 3.83 -5.14
C PHE A 29 10.70 5.14 -4.43
N GLY A 30 9.77 5.79 -3.74
CA GLY A 30 10.02 7.01 -2.95
C GLY A 30 11.03 6.77 -1.83
N GLN A 31 10.92 5.62 -1.15
CA GLN A 31 11.87 5.26 -0.09
C GLN A 31 13.26 4.94 -0.65
N LEU A 32 13.33 4.22 -1.77
CA LEU A 32 14.60 3.99 -2.46
C LEU A 32 15.25 5.31 -2.92
N LEU A 33 14.45 6.24 -3.44
CA LEU A 33 14.93 7.56 -3.83
C LEU A 33 15.43 8.37 -2.63
N GLY A 34 14.72 8.34 -1.51
CA GLY A 34 15.14 9.02 -0.27
C GLY A 34 16.45 8.45 0.29
N ILE A 35 16.60 7.11 0.31
CA ILE A 35 17.83 6.43 0.74
C ILE A 35 18.99 6.78 -0.21
N TYR A 36 18.78 6.63 -1.52
CA TYR A 36 19.78 6.95 -2.52
C TYR A 36 20.20 8.43 -2.42
N GLY A 37 19.24 9.34 -2.30
CA GLY A 37 19.52 10.76 -2.18
C GLY A 37 20.27 11.13 -0.89
N SER A 38 19.98 10.40 0.21
CA SER A 38 20.70 10.55 1.48
C SER A 38 22.17 10.15 1.35
N TYR A 39 22.45 9.12 0.55
CA TYR A 39 23.80 8.63 0.30
C TYR A 39 24.55 9.49 -0.75
N ALA A 40 23.89 9.84 -1.85
CA ALA A 40 24.53 10.45 -3.02
C ALA A 40 24.67 11.97 -2.93
N TYR A 41 23.81 12.66 -2.16
CA TYR A 41 23.80 14.14 -2.10
C TYR A 41 23.99 14.66 -0.68
N ALA A 42 23.06 14.39 0.23
CA ALA A 42 23.14 14.82 1.62
C ALA A 42 22.24 13.99 2.51
N TRP A 43 22.73 13.61 3.70
CA TRP A 43 22.04 12.71 4.64
C TRP A 43 20.60 13.13 5.00
N TRP A 44 20.30 14.43 4.95
CA TRP A 44 18.97 14.96 5.29
C TRP A 44 17.95 14.85 4.15
N VAL A 45 18.35 14.54 2.91
CA VAL A 45 17.42 14.39 1.77
C VAL A 45 16.33 13.35 2.07
N GLY A 46 16.70 12.23 2.70
CA GLY A 46 15.75 11.21 3.13
C GLY A 46 14.73 11.71 4.16
N LEU A 47 15.09 12.69 5.00
CA LEU A 47 14.16 13.27 5.97
C LEU A 47 13.01 14.05 5.31
N LEU A 48 13.18 14.48 4.06
CA LEU A 48 12.11 15.12 3.30
C LEU A 48 11.39 14.14 2.38
N ILE A 49 12.15 13.36 1.61
CA ILE A 49 11.59 12.48 0.57
C ILE A 49 10.78 11.33 1.17
N CYS A 50 11.30 10.68 2.22
CA CYS A 50 10.65 9.51 2.79
C CYS A 50 9.28 9.83 3.44
N PRO A 51 9.14 10.90 4.26
CA PRO A 51 7.82 11.27 4.79
C PRO A 51 6.84 11.75 3.71
N LEU A 52 7.32 12.53 2.74
CA LEU A 52 6.46 13.05 1.67
C LEU A 52 5.87 11.93 0.81
N SER A 53 6.71 10.97 0.42
CA SER A 53 6.28 9.82 -0.38
C SER A 53 5.36 8.86 0.39
N TYR A 54 5.60 8.64 1.69
CA TYR A 54 4.65 7.96 2.56
C TYR A 54 3.30 8.69 2.61
N TYR A 55 3.32 10.02 2.77
CA TYR A 55 2.10 10.82 2.84
C TYR A 55 1.30 10.76 1.53
N LEU A 56 1.96 10.76 0.37
CA LEU A 56 1.30 10.57 -0.92
C LEU A 56 0.61 9.20 -1.05
N ALA A 57 1.24 8.12 -0.57
CA ALA A 57 0.59 6.81 -0.51
C ALA A 57 -0.62 6.84 0.43
N TYR A 58 -0.47 7.43 1.62
CA TYR A 58 -1.55 7.56 2.59
C TYR A 58 -2.77 8.30 2.01
N LEU A 59 -2.55 9.44 1.33
CA LEU A 59 -3.63 10.26 0.76
C LEU A 59 -4.42 9.54 -0.33
N SER A 60 -3.83 8.54 -1.00
CA SER A 60 -4.52 7.83 -2.08
C SER A 60 -5.79 7.10 -1.60
N HIS A 61 -5.81 6.63 -0.35
CA HIS A 61 -7.00 6.01 0.23
C HIS A 61 -8.22 6.94 0.21
N GLU A 62 -8.08 8.14 0.77
CA GLU A 62 -9.20 9.08 0.93
C GLU A 62 -9.54 9.79 -0.39
N PHE A 63 -8.53 10.18 -1.19
CA PHE A 63 -8.72 11.03 -2.36
C PHE A 63 -8.94 10.27 -3.68
N VAL A 64 -8.52 9.01 -3.76
CA VAL A 64 -8.63 8.21 -4.99
C VAL A 64 -9.65 7.10 -4.82
N GLU A 65 -9.53 6.30 -3.76
CA GLU A 65 -10.41 5.15 -3.55
C GLU A 65 -11.66 5.50 -2.74
N GLY A 66 -11.63 6.64 -2.02
CA GLY A 66 -12.71 7.04 -1.11
C GLY A 66 -12.86 6.11 0.09
N ASN A 67 -11.81 5.34 0.42
CA ASN A 67 -11.75 4.50 1.61
C ASN A 67 -10.87 5.16 2.69
N SER A 68 -10.94 4.61 3.89
CA SER A 68 -10.09 5.07 4.99
C SER A 68 -8.94 4.10 5.19
N ASN A 69 -7.74 4.61 5.45
CA ASN A 69 -6.60 3.80 5.86
C ASN A 69 -6.80 3.26 7.30
N LYS A 70 -7.76 2.36 7.48
CA LYS A 70 -8.12 1.70 8.74
C LYS A 70 -7.34 0.40 8.92
N PRO A 71 -7.30 -0.15 10.14
CA PRO A 71 -6.14 -0.20 11.01
C PRO A 71 -5.08 -1.24 10.57
N TYR A 72 -4.52 -1.15 9.36
CA TYR A 72 -3.35 -1.95 9.00
C TYR A 72 -2.16 -1.67 9.95
N ALA A 73 -2.17 -0.54 10.67
CA ALA A 73 -1.25 -0.25 11.78
C ALA A 73 -1.28 -1.28 12.94
N THR A 74 -2.37 -2.04 13.13
CA THR A 74 -2.47 -3.03 14.23
C THR A 74 -1.68 -4.32 13.97
N ARG A 75 -1.33 -4.60 12.71
CA ARG A 75 -0.55 -5.78 12.31
C ARG A 75 0.56 -5.37 11.34
N PRO A 76 1.57 -4.61 11.80
CA PRO A 76 2.55 -3.96 10.93
C PRO A 76 3.30 -4.95 10.03
N ILE A 77 3.64 -6.13 10.55
CA ILE A 77 4.30 -7.18 9.76
C ILE A 77 3.39 -7.66 8.63
N TRP A 78 2.10 -7.85 8.88
CA TRP A 78 1.17 -8.29 7.85
C TRP A 78 0.95 -7.22 6.78
N SER A 79 0.95 -5.94 7.16
CA SER A 79 0.85 -4.83 6.20
C SER A 79 2.03 -4.83 5.24
N VAL A 80 3.25 -4.96 5.77
CA VAL A 80 4.48 -5.00 4.97
C VAL A 80 4.47 -6.21 4.04
N VAL A 81 4.14 -7.40 4.56
CA VAL A 81 4.05 -8.63 3.75
C VAL A 81 2.98 -8.49 2.67
N SER A 82 1.81 -7.93 2.99
CA SER A 82 0.73 -7.72 2.03
C SER A 82 1.10 -6.69 0.95
N PHE A 83 1.79 -5.59 1.31
CA PHE A 83 2.30 -4.64 0.33
C PHE A 83 3.22 -5.29 -0.69
N PHE A 84 4.24 -6.03 -0.24
CA PHE A 84 5.16 -6.72 -1.14
C PHE A 84 4.46 -7.83 -1.94
N ARG A 85 3.53 -8.58 -1.32
CA ARG A 85 2.72 -9.58 -2.01
C ARG A 85 1.89 -8.96 -3.14
N MET A 86 1.22 -7.86 -2.86
CA MET A 86 0.41 -7.11 -3.84
C MET A 86 1.29 -6.63 -5.00
N MET A 87 2.43 -6.00 -4.69
CA MET A 87 3.38 -5.51 -5.70
C MET A 87 3.92 -6.63 -6.60
N VAL A 88 4.34 -7.76 -6.03
CA VAL A 88 4.81 -8.92 -6.79
C VAL A 88 3.70 -9.50 -7.67
N LEU A 89 2.47 -9.59 -7.15
CA LEU A 89 1.33 -10.08 -7.91
C LEU A 89 0.93 -9.13 -9.05
N GLU A 90 1.05 -7.82 -8.87
CA GLU A 90 0.82 -6.83 -9.94
C GLU A 90 1.84 -7.04 -11.06
N PHE A 91 3.14 -7.04 -10.73
CA PHE A 91 4.20 -7.18 -11.72
C PHE A 91 4.27 -8.55 -12.38
N SER A 92 3.77 -9.61 -11.72
CA SER A 92 3.64 -10.94 -12.32
C SER A 92 2.32 -11.16 -13.08
N GLY A 93 1.43 -10.16 -13.12
CA GLY A 93 0.12 -10.25 -13.78
C GLY A 93 -0.88 -11.18 -13.08
N GLN A 94 -0.61 -11.59 -11.84
CA GLN A 94 -1.43 -12.54 -11.08
C GLN A 94 -2.39 -11.87 -10.10
N LEU A 95 -2.31 -10.54 -9.90
CA LEU A 95 -3.15 -9.82 -8.95
C LEU A 95 -4.64 -9.92 -9.27
N SER A 96 -5.01 -9.94 -10.55
CA SER A 96 -6.41 -10.10 -11.00
C SER A 96 -7.08 -11.34 -10.41
N LYS A 97 -6.35 -12.45 -10.26
CA LYS A 97 -6.86 -13.68 -9.64
C LYS A 97 -7.15 -13.50 -8.15
N GLN A 98 -6.40 -12.64 -7.46
CA GLN A 98 -6.66 -12.34 -6.06
C GLN A 98 -7.80 -11.34 -5.91
N LEU A 99 -7.88 -10.33 -6.78
CA LEU A 99 -9.00 -9.38 -6.82
C LEU A 99 -10.33 -10.09 -7.09
N ALA A 100 -10.35 -11.13 -7.91
CA ALA A 100 -11.54 -11.96 -8.16
C ALA A 100 -12.06 -12.72 -6.93
N ARG A 101 -11.29 -12.80 -5.84
CA ARG A 101 -11.70 -13.41 -4.57
C ARG A 101 -12.47 -12.44 -3.67
N LEU A 102 -12.46 -11.15 -3.99
CA LEU A 102 -13.13 -10.12 -3.20
C LEU A 102 -14.64 -10.27 -3.29
N THR A 103 -15.30 -10.00 -2.17
CA THR A 103 -16.76 -10.00 -2.03
C THR A 103 -17.19 -8.68 -1.37
N PRO A 104 -18.46 -8.28 -1.44
CA PRO A 104 -18.94 -7.05 -0.79
C PRO A 104 -18.59 -6.93 0.71
N GLU A 105 -18.51 -8.06 1.42
CA GLU A 105 -18.14 -8.09 2.84
C GLU A 105 -16.72 -7.58 3.11
N HIS A 106 -15.79 -7.81 2.18
CA HIS A 106 -14.42 -7.33 2.30
C HIS A 106 -14.34 -5.80 2.22
N PHE A 107 -15.15 -5.19 1.34
CA PHE A 107 -15.27 -3.74 1.24
C PHE A 107 -16.02 -3.13 2.45
N ALA A 108 -17.03 -3.82 2.98
CA ALA A 108 -17.74 -3.36 4.18
C ALA A 108 -16.82 -3.32 5.42
N SER A 109 -15.83 -4.21 5.49
CA SER A 109 -14.82 -4.20 6.56
C SER A 109 -13.88 -2.98 6.51
N GLU A 110 -13.85 -2.26 5.39
CA GLU A 110 -13.09 -1.00 5.20
C GLU A 110 -13.89 0.24 5.68
N HIS A 111 -15.21 0.12 5.83
CA HIS A 111 -16.11 1.23 6.16
C HIS A 111 -16.95 0.99 7.44
N PRO A 112 -16.35 1.07 8.64
CA PRO A 112 -17.13 1.38 9.86
C PRO A 112 -17.56 2.84 9.91
#